data_AF-M3HZS0-F1
#
_entry.id   AF-M3HZS0-F1
#
_cell.length_a   1.000
_cell.length_b   1.000
_cell.length_c   1.000
_cell.angle_alpha   90.00
_cell.angle_beta   90.00
_cell.angle_gamma   90.00
#
_symmetry.space_group_name_H-M   'P 1'
#
loop_
_entity.id
_entity.type
_entity.pdbx_description
1 polymer ?
#
loop_
_entity_poly.entity_id
_entity_poly.type
_entity_poly.pdbx_seq_one_letter_code
_entity_poly.pdbx_strand_id
1 'polypeptide(L)'
;MNFYSPSREILWTKEYRSYPRVSPSGNLVLLIAGDHNQVLLSDINGNTTGAGKIDGRFLTDYTFASVSLITGVLFSGGELFVLDSKGAIQIKKNLGSEKNPVFAKSVSLSPDGSKIAIHLLNTNRDSVIVLGEKGEEIFSFDLDTIYPHKLNLAISNTGEILVSTPNSIEFYDVSGKK
;
A
#
# COMPACT_ATOMS: atom_id res chain seq x y z
N MET A 1 -14.79 -18.69 6.01
CA MET A 1 -13.34 -18.66 5.74
C MET A 1 -12.62 -19.23 6.95
N ASN A 2 -11.75 -20.22 6.72
CA ASN A 2 -10.90 -20.80 7.76
C ASN A 2 -9.50 -20.18 7.63
N PHE A 3 -8.93 -19.75 8.75
CA PHE A 3 -7.56 -19.26 8.82
C PHE A 3 -6.71 -20.30 9.54
N TYR A 4 -5.56 -20.65 8.96
CA TYR A 4 -4.74 -21.76 9.42
C TYR A 4 -3.37 -21.27 9.89
N SER A 5 -2.82 -21.96 10.89
CA SER A 5 -1.43 -21.80 11.30
C SER A 5 -0.46 -22.36 10.25
N PRO A 6 0.85 -22.09 10.37
CA PRO A 6 1.87 -22.78 9.58
C PRO A 6 1.85 -24.30 9.72
N SER A 7 1.39 -24.83 10.86
CA SER A 7 1.19 -26.27 11.12
C SER A 7 -0.11 -26.84 10.52
N ARG A 8 -0.92 -26.03 9.81
CA ARG A 8 -2.25 -26.37 9.24
C ARG A 8 -3.36 -26.61 10.27
N GLU A 9 -3.20 -26.13 11.49
CA GLU A 9 -4.26 -26.12 12.48
C GLU A 9 -5.19 -24.93 12.24
N ILE A 10 -6.48 -25.10 12.47
CA ILE A 10 -7.43 -23.99 12.37
C ILE A 10 -7.18 -23.04 13.55
N LEU A 11 -6.80 -21.80 13.25
CA LEU A 11 -6.71 -20.74 14.25
C LEU A 11 -8.11 -20.18 14.55
N TRP A 12 -8.88 -19.91 13.50
CA TRP A 12 -10.25 -19.44 13.62
C TRP A 12 -11.02 -19.60 12.32
N THR A 13 -12.35 -19.59 12.45
CA THR A 13 -13.30 -19.60 11.33
C THR A 13 -14.21 -18.40 11.45
N LYS A 14 -14.35 -17.64 10.37
CA LYS A 14 -15.30 -16.51 10.28
C LYS A 14 -16.09 -16.53 8.98
N GLU A 15 -17.33 -16.08 9.03
CA GLU A 15 -18.22 -15.99 7.87
C GLU A 15 -18.01 -14.72 7.03
N TYR A 16 -16.76 -14.22 6.93
CA TYR A 16 -16.46 -13.12 6.03
C TYR A 16 -16.20 -13.62 4.61
N ARG A 17 -16.82 -12.95 3.63
CA ARG A 17 -16.46 -13.06 2.20
C ARG A 17 -15.27 -12.14 1.92
N SER A 18 -14.13 -12.46 2.50
CA SER A 18 -12.90 -11.65 2.41
C SER A 18 -11.69 -12.49 2.00
N TYR A 19 -10.70 -11.85 1.41
CA TYR A 19 -9.39 -12.44 1.10
C TYR A 19 -8.35 -11.97 2.12
N PRO A 20 -7.79 -12.86 2.94
CA PRO A 20 -6.84 -12.46 3.98
C PRO A 20 -5.46 -12.20 3.37
N ARG A 21 -4.78 -11.18 3.88
CA ARG A 21 -3.37 -10.89 3.66
C ARG A 21 -2.71 -10.65 5.00
N VAL A 22 -1.74 -11.49 5.32
CA VAL A 22 -1.07 -11.50 6.61
C VAL A 22 0.23 -10.74 6.45
N SER A 23 0.46 -9.77 7.32
CA SER A 23 1.77 -9.12 7.46
C SER A 23 2.86 -10.18 7.73
N PRO A 24 4.11 -9.98 7.29
CA PRO A 24 5.18 -10.97 7.50
C PRO A 24 5.40 -11.36 8.96
N SER A 25 5.19 -10.42 9.90
CA SER A 25 5.33 -10.70 11.34
C SER A 25 4.07 -11.30 11.98
N GLY A 26 2.95 -11.34 11.25
CA GLY A 26 1.64 -11.79 11.75
C GLY A 26 0.91 -10.79 12.63
N ASN A 27 1.48 -9.60 12.90
CA ASN A 27 0.89 -8.59 13.78
C ASN A 27 -0.45 -8.03 13.27
N LEU A 28 -0.61 -7.96 11.96
CA LEU A 28 -1.81 -7.44 11.29
C LEU A 28 -2.26 -8.37 10.16
N VAL A 29 -3.56 -8.59 10.07
CA VAL A 29 -4.24 -9.30 9.00
C VAL A 29 -5.20 -8.33 8.31
N LEU A 30 -4.97 -8.09 7.03
CA LEU A 30 -5.87 -7.34 6.15
C LEU A 30 -6.91 -8.31 5.57
N LEU A 31 -8.18 -8.08 5.85
CA LEU A 31 -9.29 -8.84 5.29
C LEU A 31 -9.94 -8.03 4.17
N ILE A 32 -9.53 -8.31 2.94
CA ILE A 32 -9.96 -7.55 1.76
C ILE A 32 -11.35 -8.01 1.35
N ALA A 33 -12.32 -7.11 1.32
CA ALA A 33 -13.68 -7.43 0.89
C ALA A 33 -13.71 -7.87 -0.59
N GLY A 34 -14.68 -8.71 -0.96
CA GLY A 34 -14.76 -9.26 -2.32
C GLY A 34 -14.94 -8.22 -3.44
N ASP A 35 -15.50 -7.05 -3.13
CA ASP A 35 -15.63 -5.91 -4.05
C ASP A 35 -14.42 -4.96 -4.04
N HIS A 36 -13.42 -5.26 -3.20
CA HIS A 36 -12.21 -4.48 -2.97
C HIS A 36 -12.43 -3.04 -2.47
N ASN A 37 -13.64 -2.64 -2.08
CA ASN A 37 -13.88 -1.25 -1.60
C ASN A 37 -13.60 -1.09 -0.10
N GLN A 38 -13.27 -2.20 0.56
CA GLN A 38 -13.09 -2.23 2.00
C GLN A 38 -12.00 -3.22 2.42
N VAL A 39 -11.27 -2.85 3.46
CA VAL A 39 -10.33 -3.71 4.17
C VAL A 39 -10.68 -3.69 5.65
N LEU A 40 -11.04 -4.85 6.21
CA LEU A 40 -11.18 -5.01 7.66
C LEU A 40 -9.81 -5.32 8.27
N LEU A 41 -9.56 -4.75 9.45
CA LEU A 41 -8.30 -4.91 10.16
C LEU A 41 -8.48 -5.88 11.32
N SER A 42 -7.67 -6.93 11.33
CA SER A 42 -7.71 -7.97 12.35
C SER A 42 -6.31 -8.25 12.91
N ASP A 43 -6.25 -8.59 14.20
CA ASP A 43 -5.08 -9.27 14.75
C ASP A 43 -5.00 -10.72 14.23
N ILE A 44 -3.93 -11.44 14.60
CA ILE A 44 -3.74 -12.85 14.20
C ILE A 44 -4.82 -13.79 14.76
N ASN A 45 -5.48 -13.41 15.85
CA ASN A 45 -6.53 -14.19 16.51
C ASN A 45 -7.91 -13.95 15.89
N GLY A 46 -8.00 -13.08 14.87
CA GLY A 46 -9.25 -12.75 14.21
C GLY A 46 -9.98 -11.56 14.86
N ASN A 47 -9.45 -10.93 15.90
CA ASN A 47 -10.13 -9.80 16.57
C ASN A 47 -9.91 -8.50 15.79
N THR A 48 -10.95 -7.67 15.73
CA THR A 48 -10.84 -6.31 15.17
C THR A 48 -9.76 -5.51 15.92
N THR A 49 -8.88 -4.84 15.17
CA THR A 49 -7.78 -4.03 15.74
C THR A 49 -7.66 -2.67 15.05
N GLY A 50 -7.00 -1.72 15.70
CA GLY A 50 -6.65 -0.43 15.12
C GLY A 50 -7.88 0.37 14.68
N ALA A 51 -7.86 0.88 13.45
CA ALA A 51 -9.03 1.56 12.87
C ALA A 51 -10.23 0.63 12.63
N GLY A 52 -10.04 -0.70 12.73
CA GLY A 52 -11.03 -1.74 12.52
C GLY A 52 -11.43 -1.95 11.06
N LYS A 53 -11.53 -0.86 10.29
CA LYS A 53 -11.97 -0.86 8.90
C LYS A 53 -11.40 0.34 8.14
N ILE A 54 -11.09 0.10 6.87
CA ILE A 54 -10.67 1.12 5.91
C ILE A 54 -11.56 0.99 4.69
N ASP A 55 -12.13 2.10 4.25
CA ASP A 55 -12.94 2.18 3.03
C ASP A 55 -12.23 3.02 1.98
N GLY A 56 -12.41 2.68 0.71
CA GLY A 56 -11.90 3.44 -0.43
C GLY A 56 -12.48 2.95 -1.75
N ARG A 57 -12.03 3.57 -2.85
CA ARG A 57 -12.49 3.21 -4.21
C ARG A 57 -11.58 2.13 -4.78
N PHE A 58 -11.98 0.87 -4.71
CA PHE A 58 -11.26 -0.29 -5.24
C PHE A 58 -9.78 -0.40 -4.81
N LEU A 59 -9.47 -1.30 -3.90
CA LEU A 59 -8.12 -1.56 -3.42
C LEU A 59 -7.24 -1.97 -4.59
N THR A 60 -6.31 -1.09 -4.94
CA THR A 60 -5.32 -1.42 -5.96
C THR A 60 -4.20 -2.16 -5.29
N ASP A 61 -3.56 -1.63 -4.26
CA ASP A 61 -2.35 -2.22 -3.71
C ASP A 61 -2.24 -2.15 -2.18
N TYR A 62 -1.39 -3.01 -1.63
CA TYR A 62 -1.01 -3.00 -0.22
C TYR A 62 0.44 -3.44 -0.09
N THR A 63 1.11 -3.00 0.98
CA THR A 63 2.50 -3.34 1.22
C THR A 63 2.80 -3.38 2.72
N PHE A 64 3.83 -4.14 3.08
CA PHE A 64 4.34 -4.23 4.44
C PHE A 64 5.79 -3.79 4.42
N ALA A 65 6.17 -2.86 5.31
CA ALA A 65 7.57 -2.55 5.50
C ALA A 65 8.31 -3.81 6.00
N SER A 66 9.53 -4.01 5.52
CA SER A 66 10.28 -5.26 5.77
C SER A 66 10.95 -5.30 7.14
N VAL A 67 11.19 -4.14 7.76
CA VAL A 67 11.81 -4.03 9.08
C VAL A 67 10.85 -3.40 10.08
N SER A 68 10.18 -2.31 9.71
CA SER A 68 9.13 -1.73 10.56
C SER A 68 7.82 -2.49 10.40
N LEU A 69 6.99 -2.49 11.43
CA LEU A 69 5.67 -3.14 11.42
C LEU A 69 4.59 -2.26 10.75
N ILE A 70 5.01 -1.39 9.84
CA ILE A 70 4.14 -0.43 9.15
C ILE A 70 3.50 -1.11 7.93
N THR A 71 2.22 -0.79 7.71
CA THR A 71 1.44 -1.32 6.58
C THR A 71 0.90 -0.18 5.73
N GLY A 72 1.06 -0.26 4.41
CA GLY A 72 0.46 0.66 3.44
C GLY A 72 -0.74 0.01 2.76
N VAL A 73 -1.82 0.76 2.58
CA VAL A 73 -3.04 0.36 1.87
C VAL A 73 -3.42 1.48 0.91
N LEU A 74 -3.60 1.14 -0.38
CA LEU A 74 -3.85 2.10 -1.46
C LEU A 74 -5.07 1.69 -2.29
N PHE A 75 -5.98 2.64 -2.47
CA PHE A 75 -7.14 2.51 -3.34
C PHE A 75 -6.95 3.28 -4.64
N SER A 76 -7.63 2.84 -5.70
CA SER A 76 -7.51 3.41 -7.05
C SER A 76 -7.78 4.91 -7.11
N GLY A 77 -8.65 5.41 -6.24
CA GLY A 77 -8.98 6.83 -6.16
C GLY A 77 -7.90 7.74 -5.59
N GLY A 78 -6.79 7.16 -5.11
CA GLY A 78 -5.73 7.87 -4.42
C GLY A 78 -5.89 7.90 -2.89
N GLU A 79 -6.88 7.19 -2.33
CA GLU A 79 -6.99 7.02 -0.88
C GLU A 79 -5.84 6.14 -0.37
N LEU A 80 -4.90 6.78 0.33
CA LEU A 80 -3.75 6.15 0.97
C LEU A 80 -3.97 6.10 2.47
N PHE A 81 -3.70 4.92 3.05
CA PHE A 81 -3.65 4.71 4.48
C PHE A 81 -2.31 4.07 4.84
N VAL A 82 -1.61 4.64 5.81
CA VAL A 82 -0.42 4.04 6.43
C VAL A 82 -0.75 3.73 7.88
N LEU A 83 -0.53 2.49 8.26
CA LEU A 83 -0.96 1.91 9.53
C LEU A 83 0.24 1.53 10.38
N ASP A 84 0.10 1.69 11.69
CA ASP A 84 1.08 1.14 12.63
C ASP A 84 0.93 -0.37 12.83
N SER A 85 1.77 -0.91 13.73
CA SER A 85 1.80 -2.33 14.10
C SER A 85 0.47 -2.91 14.60
N LYS A 86 -0.46 -2.07 15.06
CA LYS A 86 -1.78 -2.48 15.57
C LYS A 86 -2.90 -2.13 14.59
N GLY A 87 -2.58 -1.59 13.42
CA GLY A 87 -3.55 -1.15 12.44
C GLY A 87 -4.15 0.23 12.73
N ALA A 88 -3.58 1.03 13.64
CA ALA A 88 -4.02 2.40 13.82
C ALA A 88 -3.49 3.26 12.67
N ILE A 89 -4.31 4.21 12.21
CA ILE A 89 -3.95 5.08 11.08
C ILE A 89 -2.92 6.11 11.53
N GLN A 90 -1.73 6.05 10.96
CA GLN A 90 -0.67 7.05 11.11
C GLN A 90 -0.79 8.14 10.03
N ILE A 91 -1.09 7.73 8.78
CA ILE A 91 -1.32 8.65 7.66
C ILE A 91 -2.64 8.26 6.99
N LYS A 92 -3.47 9.27 6.72
CA LYS A 92 -4.62 9.18 5.81
C LYS A 92 -4.54 10.33 4.84
N LYS A 93 -4.35 10.02 3.55
CA LYS A 93 -4.18 11.04 2.49
C LYS A 93 -5.06 10.67 1.31
N ASN A 94 -5.65 11.67 0.66
CA ASN A 94 -6.29 11.50 -0.64
C ASN A 94 -5.41 12.20 -1.69
N LEU A 95 -4.83 11.42 -2.59
CA LEU A 95 -3.98 11.90 -3.69
C LEU A 95 -4.81 12.42 -4.87
N GLY A 96 -6.07 11.99 -4.96
CA GLY A 96 -7.03 12.43 -5.96
C GLY A 96 -8.10 13.36 -5.40
N SER A 97 -8.79 14.04 -6.30
CA SER A 97 -10.02 14.77 -6.00
C SER A 97 -10.96 14.69 -7.21
N GLU A 98 -12.21 15.15 -7.05
CA GLU A 98 -13.14 15.25 -8.19
C GLU A 98 -12.62 16.19 -9.28
N LYS A 99 -11.92 17.26 -8.89
CA LYS A 99 -11.37 18.25 -9.84
C LYS A 99 -10.09 17.75 -10.52
N ASN A 100 -9.28 16.98 -9.78
CA ASN A 100 -8.03 16.38 -10.25
C ASN A 100 -8.06 14.88 -9.95
N PRO A 101 -8.75 14.09 -10.78
CA PRO A 101 -8.84 12.64 -10.58
C PRO A 101 -7.48 11.99 -10.85
N VAL A 102 -7.16 10.98 -10.05
CA VAL A 102 -6.00 10.11 -10.23
C VAL A 102 -6.45 8.66 -10.28
N PHE A 103 -5.60 7.81 -10.85
CA PHE A 103 -5.72 6.36 -10.74
C PHE A 103 -4.45 5.79 -10.12
N ALA A 104 -4.48 5.54 -8.82
CA ALA A 104 -3.33 5.03 -8.06
C ALA A 104 -3.18 3.51 -8.22
N LYS A 105 -1.97 3.05 -8.51
CA LYS A 105 -1.72 1.68 -9.01
C LYS A 105 -0.91 0.85 -8.03
N SER A 106 0.23 1.38 -7.58
CA SER A 106 1.17 0.65 -6.72
C SER A 106 1.60 1.50 -5.52
N VAL A 107 1.90 0.84 -4.41
CA VAL A 107 2.47 1.46 -3.21
C VAL A 107 3.66 0.64 -2.70
N SER A 108 4.71 1.33 -2.26
CA SER A 108 5.87 0.71 -1.61
C SER A 108 6.28 1.52 -0.38
N LEU A 109 6.74 0.82 0.65
CA LEU A 109 7.27 1.41 1.87
C LEU A 109 8.77 1.14 1.96
N SER A 110 9.52 2.09 2.49
CA SER A 110 10.90 1.84 2.85
C SER A 110 10.97 0.78 3.95
N PRO A 111 12.11 0.06 4.11
CA PRO A 111 12.29 -0.90 5.19
C PRO A 111 11.90 -0.36 6.57
N ASP A 112 12.25 0.88 6.89
CA ASP A 112 11.89 1.55 8.15
C ASP A 112 10.48 2.17 8.16
N GLY A 113 9.79 2.21 7.02
CA GLY A 113 8.45 2.79 6.86
C GLY A 113 8.42 4.33 6.84
N SER A 114 9.57 5.00 6.84
CA SER A 114 9.67 6.47 6.85
C SER A 114 9.44 7.12 5.48
N LYS A 115 9.48 6.33 4.39
CA LYS A 115 9.21 6.76 3.02
C LYS A 115 8.13 5.91 2.39
N ILE A 116 7.29 6.56 1.58
CA ILE A 116 6.20 5.91 0.84
C ILE A 116 6.33 6.30 -0.64
N ALA A 117 6.52 5.33 -1.52
CA ALA A 117 6.45 5.56 -2.96
C ALA A 117 5.07 5.15 -3.50
N ILE A 118 4.42 6.01 -4.26
CA ILE A 118 3.13 5.73 -4.91
C ILE A 118 3.27 5.95 -6.41
N HIS A 119 2.93 4.94 -7.20
CA HIS A 119 2.76 5.05 -8.65
C HIS A 119 1.29 5.30 -8.98
N LEU A 120 1.01 6.37 -9.71
CA LEU A 120 -0.33 6.73 -10.13
C LEU A 120 -0.36 7.34 -11.53
N LEU A 121 -1.52 7.22 -12.18
CA LEU A 121 -1.86 8.02 -13.35
C LEU A 121 -2.49 9.33 -12.86
N ASN A 122 -1.94 10.46 -13.28
CA ASN A 122 -2.56 11.77 -13.10
C ASN A 122 -2.77 12.42 -14.47
N THR A 123 -4.02 12.77 -14.78
CA THR A 123 -4.43 13.32 -16.07
C THR A 123 -4.08 12.39 -17.24
N ASN A 124 -2.86 12.50 -17.79
CA ASN A 124 -2.38 11.74 -18.94
C ASN A 124 -0.92 11.28 -18.76
N ARG A 125 -0.39 11.26 -17.53
CA ARG A 125 0.96 10.78 -17.24
C ARG A 125 0.99 9.90 -16.01
N ASP A 126 1.77 8.83 -16.11
CA ASP A 126 2.13 8.07 -14.93
C ASP A 126 3.27 8.79 -14.22
N SER A 127 3.15 8.92 -12.91
CA SER A 127 4.17 9.49 -12.05
C SER A 127 4.37 8.64 -10.81
N VAL A 128 5.55 8.81 -10.21
CA VAL A 128 5.86 8.30 -8.89
C VAL A 128 5.94 9.49 -7.94
N ILE A 129 5.16 9.43 -6.86
CA ILE A 129 5.18 10.40 -5.77
C ILE A 129 5.86 9.75 -4.58
N VAL A 130 6.81 10.46 -3.97
CA VAL A 130 7.45 10.03 -2.72
C VAL A 130 6.98 10.91 -1.57
N LEU A 131 6.43 10.26 -0.55
CA LEU A 131 6.02 10.90 0.68
C LEU A 131 6.99 10.58 1.82
N GLY A 132 7.07 11.50 2.78
CA GLY A 132 7.75 11.29 4.06
C GLY A 132 6.85 10.72 5.15
N GLU A 133 7.40 10.69 6.37
CA GLU A 133 6.80 10.02 7.53
C GLU A 133 5.48 10.66 7.99
N LYS A 134 5.22 11.92 7.62
CA LYS A 134 3.98 12.65 7.96
C LYS A 134 3.04 12.76 6.76
N GLY A 135 3.35 12.08 5.65
CA GLY A 135 2.59 12.11 4.42
C GLY A 135 2.77 13.40 3.60
N GLU A 136 3.78 14.21 3.92
CA GLU A 136 4.25 15.32 3.09
C GLU A 136 4.90 14.78 1.82
N GLU A 137 4.71 15.46 0.68
CA GLU A 137 5.42 15.11 -0.55
C GLU A 137 6.86 15.62 -0.45
N ILE A 138 7.83 14.73 -0.68
CA ILE A 138 9.25 15.05 -0.70
C ILE A 138 9.67 15.41 -2.13
N PHE A 139 9.32 14.55 -3.08
CA PHE A 139 9.54 14.77 -4.50
C PHE A 139 8.60 13.87 -5.32
N SER A 140 8.51 14.17 -6.61
CA SER A 140 7.81 13.36 -7.59
C SER A 140 8.51 13.44 -8.94
N PHE A 141 8.29 12.42 -9.78
CA PHE A 141 8.80 12.38 -11.14
C PHE A 141 7.83 11.64 -12.06
N ASP A 142 7.84 12.02 -13.34
CA ASP A 142 7.06 11.37 -14.38
C ASP A 142 7.80 10.13 -14.90
N LEU A 143 7.05 9.07 -15.21
CA LEU A 143 7.57 7.94 -15.96
C LEU A 143 7.51 8.24 -17.46
N ASP A 144 8.37 7.59 -18.24
CA ASP A 144 8.52 7.83 -19.68
C ASP A 144 7.26 7.42 -20.49
N THR A 145 6.40 6.59 -19.90
CA THR A 145 5.17 6.10 -20.53
C THR A 145 4.10 5.79 -19.50
N ILE A 146 2.86 5.61 -19.98
CA ILE A 146 1.72 5.21 -19.17
C ILE A 146 1.68 3.68 -19.09
N TYR A 147 1.67 3.15 -17.86
CA TYR A 147 1.53 1.72 -17.61
C TYR A 147 0.10 1.41 -17.15
N PRO A 148 -0.72 0.70 -17.92
CA PRO A 148 -2.12 0.43 -17.54
C PRO A 148 -2.27 -0.56 -16.37
N HIS A 149 -1.16 -1.05 -15.83
CA HIS A 149 -1.07 -2.03 -14.75
C HIS A 149 -0.14 -1.52 -13.65
N LYS A 150 -0.10 -2.25 -12.54
CA LYS A 150 0.84 -1.99 -11.45
C LYS A 150 2.28 -2.21 -11.88
N LEU A 151 3.17 -1.35 -11.40
CA LEU A 151 4.60 -1.62 -11.40
C LEU A 151 5.07 -2.14 -10.04
N ASN A 152 6.09 -3.00 -10.03
CA ASN A 152 6.76 -3.34 -8.79
C ASN A 152 7.72 -2.21 -8.44
N LEU A 153 7.56 -1.67 -7.23
CA LEU A 153 8.36 -0.58 -6.69
C LEU A 153 9.10 -1.05 -5.44
N ALA A 154 10.37 -0.64 -5.31
CA ALA A 154 11.07 -0.66 -4.03
C ALA A 154 11.62 0.74 -3.75
N ILE A 155 11.57 1.16 -2.50
CA ILE A 155 12.15 2.43 -2.04
C ILE A 155 13.08 2.16 -0.86
N SER A 156 14.24 2.81 -0.86
CA SER A 156 15.20 2.73 0.24
C SER A 156 14.77 3.64 1.41
N ASN A 157 15.43 3.53 2.57
CA ASN A 157 15.22 4.49 3.68
C ASN A 157 15.68 5.91 3.32
N THR A 158 16.62 6.05 2.38
CA THR A 158 17.16 7.33 1.90
C THR A 158 16.30 7.95 0.79
N GLY A 159 15.44 7.17 0.13
CA GLY A 159 14.45 7.65 -0.83
C GLY A 159 14.75 7.33 -2.29
N GLU A 160 15.85 6.64 -2.61
CA GLU A 160 16.07 6.09 -3.95
C GLU A 160 15.03 5.01 -4.26
N ILE A 161 14.62 4.95 -5.52
CA ILE A 161 13.53 4.08 -5.99
C ILE A 161 14.04 3.15 -7.07
N LEU A 162 13.67 1.87 -6.96
CA LEU A 162 13.71 0.91 -8.04
C LEU A 162 12.31 0.75 -8.62
N VAL A 163 12.19 0.94 -9.93
CA VAL A 163 10.98 0.72 -10.71
C VAL A 163 11.21 -0.44 -11.67
N SER A 164 10.45 -1.53 -11.52
CA SER A 164 10.45 -2.63 -12.48
C SER A 164 9.38 -2.37 -13.53
N THR A 165 9.80 -1.96 -14.73
CA THR A 165 8.93 -1.85 -15.90
C THR A 165 8.84 -3.22 -16.62
N PRO A 166 7.97 -3.37 -17.64
CA PRO A 166 7.91 -4.59 -18.43
C PRO A 166 9.23 -4.94 -19.15
N ASN A 167 10.06 -3.95 -19.46
CA ASN A 167 11.24 -4.12 -20.32
C ASN A 167 12.56 -3.76 -19.63
N SER A 168 12.51 -3.14 -18.46
CA SER A 168 13.69 -2.61 -17.77
C SER A 168 13.50 -2.60 -16.24
N ILE A 169 14.62 -2.58 -15.53
CA ILE A 169 14.68 -2.16 -14.13
C ILE A 169 15.37 -0.81 -14.13
N GLU A 170 14.70 0.18 -13.54
CA GLU A 170 15.12 1.57 -13.55
C GLU A 170 15.36 2.02 -12.12
N PHE A 171 16.48 2.70 -11.90
CA PHE A 171 16.87 3.24 -10.61
C PHE A 171 16.69 4.75 -10.67
N TYR A 172 16.13 5.33 -9.62
CA TYR A 172 15.93 6.77 -9.50
C TYR A 172 16.55 7.25 -8.19
N ASP A 173 17.31 8.33 -8.26
CA ASP A 173 17.87 9.00 -7.09
C ASP A 173 16.80 9.77 -6.29
N VAL A 174 17.21 10.37 -5.17
CA VAL A 174 16.35 11.16 -4.28
C VAL A 174 15.81 12.46 -4.92
N SER A 175 16.22 12.78 -6.16
CA SER A 175 15.70 13.88 -6.96
C SER A 175 14.80 13.41 -8.11
N GLY A 176 14.55 12.10 -8.22
CA GLY A 176 13.77 11.51 -9.30
C GLY A 176 14.51 11.42 -10.63
N LYS A 177 15.85 11.41 -10.63
CA LYS A 177 16.67 11.24 -11.84
C LYS A 177 17.22 9.83 -11.93
N LYS A 178 17.29 9.30 -13.16
CA LYS A 178 17.86 7.99 -13.49
C LYS A 178 19.39 7.98 -13.41
#